data_AF-A0A2G5T945-F1
#
_entry.id   AF-A0A2G5T945-F1
#
_cell.length_a   1.000
_cell.length_b   1.000
_cell.length_c   1.000
_cell.angle_alpha   90.00
_cell.angle_beta   90.00
_cell.angle_gamma   90.00
#
_symmetry.space_group_name_H-M   'P 1'
#
loop_
_entity.id
_entity.type
_entity.pdbx_description
1 polymer ?
#
loop_
_entity_poly.entity_id
_entity_poly.type
_entity_poly.pdbx_seq_one_letter_code
_entity_poly.pdbx_strand_id
1 'polypeptide(L)'
;MCIKWVPYLRCVLCKMPQLDKILNKPPVTKEVIKELVEITTVSVVAPPEETDVIVEEKDQEVTSDVPKKKRSKKTKKSEESNQSTSESSTSPEPEVSNKSQSCPKCSRASHFADVANEKLRVSKVECKHLKKELANAELEVEIQKQKGMDKDERIRQLEELLKSKDNIIERQNMDLLVKQDTILNLEMEVEFNYNIIQGKSKTIEHLEKFLKKKGYRINELEAQQSSELRTMEPTRSDEETEGVRDVLFKLLEIQRTLKSGNPVGKCRELAQRICMKAHNKEIEDATRCEAIKFCEKAKVYIQAVNTQLEMIRGSRVVKPEEIPELPEFPALSKRFLKTHENIFKSEAPKICPSLLKTPEVKPGELADTDCLICIEEMESEEGTIKCECCKRRYHTECVQEWFKTKRTCPACSSVLLDDSEFPTLGRR
;
A
#
# COMPACT_ATOMS: atom_id res chain seq x y z
N MET A 1 -33.24 -15.66 -19.80
CA MET A 1 -32.35 -16.85 -19.89
C MET A 1 -30.99 -16.45 -19.34
N CYS A 2 -30.67 -16.80 -18.09
CA CYS A 2 -29.30 -16.62 -17.57
C CYS A 2 -28.53 -17.92 -17.83
N ILE A 3 -27.59 -17.88 -18.77
CA ILE A 3 -26.73 -19.03 -19.07
C ILE A 3 -25.57 -19.03 -18.06
N LYS A 4 -25.40 -20.20 -17.44
CA LYS A 4 -24.46 -20.52 -16.36
C LYS A 4 -23.01 -20.42 -16.81
N TRP A 5 -22.24 -19.44 -16.35
CA TRP A 5 -20.81 -19.61 -16.11
C TRP A 5 -20.39 -18.76 -14.89
N VAL A 6 -19.54 -19.34 -14.03
CA VAL A 6 -18.97 -18.84 -12.75
C VAL A 6 -19.78 -19.17 -11.46
N PRO A 7 -19.29 -20.08 -10.59
CA PRO A 7 -20.00 -20.51 -9.37
C PRO A 7 -19.96 -19.55 -8.17
N TYR A 8 -19.28 -18.39 -8.26
CA TYR A 8 -18.96 -17.58 -7.07
C TYR A 8 -19.41 -16.11 -7.10
N LEU A 9 -20.22 -15.68 -8.07
CA LEU A 9 -20.84 -14.35 -8.07
C LEU A 9 -22.37 -14.46 -8.08
N ARG A 10 -22.99 -14.08 -6.97
CA ARG A 10 -24.46 -14.11 -6.80
C ARG A 10 -25.08 -12.84 -7.40
N CYS A 11 -26.01 -13.02 -8.34
CA CYS A 11 -26.75 -11.94 -9.01
C CYS A 11 -27.69 -11.20 -8.05
N VAL A 12 -27.53 -9.87 -7.95
CA VAL A 12 -28.31 -8.97 -7.08
C VAL A 12 -29.79 -8.90 -7.49
N LEU A 13 -30.08 -9.07 -8.78
CA LEU A 13 -31.45 -9.00 -9.33
C LEU A 13 -32.32 -10.21 -8.98
N CYS A 14 -31.74 -11.32 -8.51
CA CYS A 14 -32.50 -12.52 -8.12
C CYS A 14 -32.99 -12.52 -6.66
N LYS A 15 -32.69 -11.47 -5.85
CA LYS A 15 -33.09 -11.39 -4.43
C LYS A 15 -34.21 -10.39 -4.11
N MET A 16 -34.77 -9.69 -5.10
CA MET A 16 -35.87 -8.73 -4.88
C MET A 16 -37.30 -9.33 -4.92
N PRO A 17 -37.63 -10.37 -4.12
CA PRO A 17 -39.04 -10.54 -3.74
C PRO A 17 -39.28 -10.84 -2.25
N GLN A 18 -38.47 -10.31 -1.33
CA GLN A 18 -38.67 -10.50 0.12
C GLN A 18 -38.97 -9.22 0.92
N LEU A 19 -38.95 -8.03 0.29
CA LEU A 19 -39.26 -6.76 0.99
C LEU A 19 -40.72 -6.29 0.90
N ASP A 20 -41.53 -6.84 -0.01
CA ASP A 20 -42.94 -6.43 -0.17
C ASP A 20 -43.88 -6.93 0.94
N LYS A 21 -43.40 -7.77 1.86
CA LYS A 21 -44.21 -8.31 2.97
C LYS A 21 -44.16 -7.50 4.26
N ILE A 22 -43.35 -6.44 4.35
CA ILE A 22 -43.18 -5.66 5.60
C ILE A 22 -43.93 -4.31 5.55
N LEU A 23 -44.35 -3.84 4.37
CA LEU A 23 -44.87 -2.48 4.17
C LEU A 23 -46.38 -2.34 3.99
N ASN A 24 -47.19 -3.35 4.36
CA ASN A 24 -48.66 -3.27 4.24
C ASN A 24 -49.40 -3.72 5.51
N LYS A 25 -49.80 -2.75 6.36
CA LYS A 25 -51.04 -2.80 7.16
C LYS A 25 -51.61 -1.37 7.40
N PRO A 26 -52.95 -1.19 7.47
CA PRO A 26 -53.67 0.09 7.29
C PRO A 26 -53.96 0.87 8.61
N PRO A 27 -54.56 2.08 8.56
CA PRO A 27 -54.30 3.17 9.52
C PRO A 27 -55.31 3.28 10.67
N VAL A 28 -54.88 3.87 11.80
CA VAL A 28 -55.75 4.25 12.93
C VAL A 28 -55.66 5.76 13.21
N THR A 29 -56.79 6.41 12.86
CA THR A 29 -57.47 7.62 13.39
C THR A 29 -56.76 8.99 13.57
N LYS A 30 -57.53 10.01 13.14
CA LYS A 30 -57.20 11.39 12.78
C LYS A 30 -56.97 12.38 13.94
N GLU A 31 -56.66 11.93 15.15
CA GLU A 31 -56.62 12.84 16.32
C GLU A 31 -55.22 13.20 16.83
N VAL A 32 -54.15 12.62 16.27
CA VAL A 32 -52.76 12.93 16.71
C VAL A 32 -52.03 13.87 15.74
N ILE A 33 -52.62 14.21 14.60
CA ILE A 33 -51.98 15.06 13.56
C ILE A 33 -52.14 16.57 13.84
N LYS A 34 -52.93 16.97 14.85
CA LYS A 34 -53.15 18.39 15.15
C LYS A 34 -52.08 19.03 16.04
N GLU A 35 -51.15 18.24 16.60
CA GLU A 35 -50.13 18.75 17.53
C GLU A 35 -48.69 18.73 16.95
N LEU A 36 -48.50 18.27 15.71
CA LEU A 36 -47.16 18.18 15.08
C LEU A 36 -47.02 19.00 13.79
N VAL A 37 -48.05 19.78 13.42
CA VAL A 37 -48.05 20.64 12.21
C VAL A 37 -47.43 22.02 12.45
N GLU A 38 -46.99 22.37 13.66
CA GLU A 38 -46.42 23.71 13.91
C GLU A 38 -44.90 23.84 13.75
N ILE A 39 -44.16 22.78 13.44
CA ILE A 39 -42.74 22.94 13.09
C ILE A 39 -42.35 22.05 11.91
N THR A 40 -43.11 22.22 10.83
CA THR A 40 -42.60 22.15 9.45
C THR A 40 -41.28 22.95 9.37
N THR A 41 -40.19 22.52 8.74
CA THR A 41 -40.10 21.93 7.41
C THR A 41 -38.80 21.12 7.21
N VAL A 42 -39.00 19.92 6.68
CA VAL A 42 -38.15 19.00 5.89
C VAL A 42 -37.28 19.74 4.86
N SER A 43 -36.03 19.34 4.56
CA SER A 43 -35.66 18.34 3.51
C SER A 43 -34.12 18.32 3.32
N VAL A 44 -33.38 17.31 2.85
CA VAL A 44 -33.52 15.85 2.67
C VAL A 44 -32.07 15.32 2.53
N VAL A 45 -31.89 14.05 2.88
CA VAL A 45 -30.63 13.28 2.97
C VAL A 45 -30.14 12.77 1.60
N ALA A 46 -28.83 12.54 1.50
CA ALA A 46 -28.04 11.77 0.50
C ALA A 46 -28.47 10.26 0.40
N PRO A 47 -27.69 9.24 -0.05
CA PRO A 47 -26.40 9.09 -0.77
C PRO A 47 -26.51 7.93 -1.83
N PRO A 48 -25.54 7.01 -2.14
CA PRO A 48 -24.07 6.97 -2.08
C PRO A 48 -23.37 6.47 -3.38
N GLU A 49 -22.03 6.44 -3.28
CA GLU A 49 -20.95 5.79 -4.04
C GLU A 49 -21.25 4.46 -4.78
N GLU A 50 -20.46 4.20 -5.84
CA GLU A 50 -19.60 3.00 -5.86
C GLU A 50 -18.37 3.19 -6.77
N THR A 51 -17.22 2.85 -6.20
CA THR A 51 -15.96 2.50 -6.86
C THR A 51 -16.15 1.19 -7.67
N ASP A 52 -15.33 0.77 -8.64
CA ASP A 52 -13.91 0.47 -8.45
C ASP A 52 -13.24 -0.11 -9.72
N VAL A 53 -11.91 -0.04 -9.72
CA VAL A 53 -10.92 -0.99 -10.28
C VAL A 53 -10.62 -0.96 -11.80
N ILE A 54 -9.42 -0.42 -12.09
CA ILE A 54 -8.54 -0.84 -13.18
C ILE A 54 -7.65 -1.97 -12.62
N VAL A 55 -7.67 -3.14 -13.26
CA VAL A 55 -6.65 -4.18 -13.11
C VAL A 55 -5.56 -3.93 -14.14
N GLU A 56 -4.31 -3.90 -13.69
CA GLU A 56 -3.11 -3.90 -14.53
C GLU A 56 -3.02 -5.18 -15.35
N GLU A 57 -2.75 -5.04 -16.66
CA GLU A 57 -2.06 -6.08 -17.41
C GLU A 57 -0.58 -5.69 -17.55
N LYS A 58 0.24 -6.65 -17.17
CA LYS A 58 1.68 -6.61 -17.04
C LYS A 58 2.36 -6.71 -18.40
N ASP A 59 3.48 -6.01 -18.49
CA ASP A 59 4.46 -5.95 -19.55
C ASP A 59 4.62 -7.21 -20.41
N GLN A 60 4.60 -7.00 -21.73
CA GLN A 60 5.45 -7.74 -22.65
C GLN A 60 6.65 -6.86 -23.01
N GLU A 61 7.78 -7.14 -22.35
CA GLU A 61 9.09 -6.93 -22.96
C GLU A 61 9.15 -7.73 -24.27
N VAL A 62 9.31 -7.03 -25.38
CA VAL A 62 9.95 -7.58 -26.58
C VAL A 62 11.13 -6.67 -26.89
N THR A 63 12.27 -7.08 -26.33
CA THR A 63 13.59 -6.86 -26.90
C THR A 63 13.71 -7.57 -28.24
N SER A 64 14.81 -7.27 -28.94
CA SER A 64 15.27 -7.94 -30.16
C SER A 64 14.52 -7.53 -31.42
N ASP A 65 15.12 -7.44 -32.58
CA ASP A 65 16.51 -7.47 -33.00
C ASP A 65 16.41 -7.15 -34.48
N VAL A 66 17.47 -6.62 -35.06
CA VAL A 66 17.66 -6.71 -36.51
C VAL A 66 17.90 -8.18 -36.86
N PRO A 67 17.21 -8.77 -37.85
CA PRO A 67 17.76 -9.91 -38.56
C PRO A 67 17.92 -9.55 -40.04
N LYS A 68 19.16 -9.22 -40.39
CA LYS A 68 19.70 -9.61 -41.69
C LYS A 68 19.79 -11.15 -41.71
N LYS A 69 19.22 -11.79 -42.73
CA LYS A 69 19.78 -12.99 -43.40
C LYS A 69 19.04 -13.13 -44.74
N LYS A 70 19.61 -12.70 -45.88
CA LYS A 70 20.68 -13.34 -46.69
C LYS A 70 20.43 -14.83 -47.02
N ARG A 71 20.30 -15.03 -48.35
CA ARG A 71 20.90 -16.09 -49.19
C ARG A 71 20.07 -17.40 -49.24
N SER A 72 19.83 -18.04 -50.40
CA SER A 72 20.87 -18.44 -51.36
C SER A 72 20.37 -19.02 -52.70
N LYS A 73 21.20 -18.78 -53.74
CA LYS A 73 21.72 -19.70 -54.80
C LYS A 73 20.78 -20.46 -55.77
N LYS A 74 21.00 -20.19 -57.07
CA LYS A 74 21.66 -21.07 -58.09
C LYS A 74 21.92 -20.21 -59.35
N THR A 75 23.12 -19.81 -59.76
CA THR A 75 24.23 -20.56 -60.40
C THR A 75 23.83 -21.45 -61.58
N LYS A 76 24.15 -20.99 -62.81
CA LYS A 76 24.74 -21.84 -63.85
C LYS A 76 25.77 -21.03 -64.65
N LYS A 77 27.02 -21.49 -64.53
CA LYS A 77 28.23 -21.26 -65.35
C LYS A 77 27.99 -21.94 -66.72
N SER A 78 28.47 -21.48 -67.88
CA SER A 78 29.83 -21.34 -68.43
C SER A 78 29.69 -20.54 -69.75
N GLU A 79 30.69 -19.96 -70.42
CA GLU A 79 32.03 -20.47 -70.73
C GLU A 79 32.87 -19.33 -71.34
N GLU A 80 34.15 -19.28 -71.01
CA GLU A 80 35.19 -18.45 -71.63
C GLU A 80 35.57 -18.97 -73.01
N SER A 81 36.13 -18.09 -73.85
CA SER A 81 37.49 -18.23 -74.41
C SER A 81 37.60 -17.77 -75.88
N ASN A 82 38.43 -16.72 -76.02
CA ASN A 82 39.51 -16.50 -77.00
C ASN A 82 39.20 -16.55 -78.51
N GLN A 83 39.43 -15.47 -79.25
CA GLN A 83 40.70 -14.86 -79.67
C GLN A 83 41.25 -15.47 -80.97
N SER A 84 41.75 -14.57 -81.83
CA SER A 84 42.73 -14.77 -82.91
C SER A 84 42.18 -15.40 -84.19
N THR A 85 42.15 -14.72 -85.35
CA THR A 85 43.21 -14.17 -86.23
C THR A 85 43.13 -14.97 -87.52
N SER A 86 42.96 -14.31 -88.66
CA SER A 86 43.91 -14.45 -89.77
C SER A 86 43.46 -13.54 -90.90
N GLU A 87 44.37 -12.65 -91.23
CA GLU A 87 44.46 -11.96 -92.49
C GLU A 87 44.27 -12.94 -93.65
N SER A 88 43.48 -12.52 -94.62
CA SER A 88 43.67 -12.94 -96.00
C SER A 88 43.38 -11.73 -96.86
N SER A 89 44.48 -11.09 -97.22
CA SER A 89 44.66 -10.28 -98.41
C SER A 89 43.85 -10.81 -99.58
N THR A 90 42.87 -10.04 -100.03
CA THR A 90 42.50 -10.01 -101.44
C THR A 90 42.02 -8.61 -101.73
N SER A 91 42.86 -7.85 -102.44
CA SER A 91 42.40 -6.70 -103.19
C SER A 91 41.22 -7.11 -104.09
N PRO A 92 40.18 -6.31 -104.12
CA PRO A 92 39.81 -5.65 -105.36
C PRO A 92 40.22 -4.20 -105.17
N GLU A 93 41.20 -3.73 -105.93
CA GLU A 93 40.94 -2.83 -107.06
C GLU A 93 39.99 -1.68 -106.68
N PRO A 94 40.36 -0.42 -106.99
CA PRO A 94 39.45 0.69 -106.76
C PRO A 94 38.20 0.35 -107.55
N GLU A 95 37.10 0.00 -106.86
CA GLU A 95 35.80 0.10 -107.50
C GLU A 95 35.72 1.55 -107.88
N VAL A 96 36.00 1.73 -109.18
CA VAL A 96 35.83 2.91 -109.97
C VAL A 96 34.62 3.56 -109.36
N SER A 97 34.80 4.81 -108.97
CA SER A 97 33.69 5.70 -108.74
C SER A 97 32.84 5.71 -110.01
N ASN A 98 31.98 4.70 -110.17
CA ASN A 98 30.72 4.80 -110.84
C ASN A 98 29.87 5.64 -109.89
N LYS A 99 30.31 6.90 -109.71
CA LYS A 99 29.41 8.02 -109.89
C LYS A 99 28.76 7.71 -111.22
N SER A 100 27.65 6.99 -111.16
CA SER A 100 26.61 7.12 -112.14
C SER A 100 26.61 8.61 -112.47
N GLN A 101 26.90 8.93 -113.74
CA GLN A 101 26.77 10.29 -114.23
C GLN A 101 25.26 10.57 -114.28
N SER A 102 24.62 10.48 -113.11
CA SER A 102 23.33 11.01 -112.79
C SER A 102 23.49 12.49 -113.07
N CYS A 103 22.63 12.99 -113.95
CA CYS A 103 22.71 14.39 -114.33
C CYS A 103 22.65 15.25 -113.05
N PRO A 104 23.20 16.47 -113.07
CA PRO A 104 23.25 17.32 -111.87
C PRO A 104 21.90 17.47 -111.14
N LYS A 105 20.77 17.36 -111.87
CA LYS A 105 19.42 17.34 -111.31
C LYS A 105 19.12 16.06 -110.51
N CYS A 106 19.51 14.89 -111.00
CA CYS A 106 19.30 13.61 -110.31
C CYS A 106 20.18 13.48 -109.06
N SER A 107 21.44 13.92 -109.11
CA SER A 107 22.31 13.93 -107.92
C SER A 107 21.79 14.89 -106.84
N ARG A 108 21.33 16.08 -107.23
CA ARG A 108 20.70 17.04 -106.31
C ARG A 108 19.39 16.52 -105.72
N ALA A 109 18.58 15.80 -106.51
CA ALA A 109 17.35 15.17 -106.04
C ALA A 109 17.62 14.01 -105.07
N SER A 110 18.61 13.15 -105.35
CA SER A 110 19.02 12.06 -104.44
C SER A 110 19.54 12.61 -103.13
N HIS A 111 20.45 13.58 -103.17
CA HIS A 111 20.98 14.23 -101.97
C HIS A 111 19.86 14.88 -101.12
N PHE A 112 18.87 15.51 -101.77
CA PHE A 112 17.71 16.05 -101.05
C PHE A 112 16.88 14.94 -100.39
N ALA A 113 16.64 13.83 -101.09
CA ALA A 113 15.92 12.68 -100.56
C ALA A 113 16.68 12.04 -99.38
N ASP A 114 17.99 11.90 -99.47
CA ASP A 114 18.84 11.35 -98.41
C ASP A 114 18.81 12.24 -97.16
N VAL A 115 18.96 13.56 -97.32
CA VAL A 115 18.85 14.52 -96.23
C VAL A 115 17.45 14.51 -95.60
N ALA A 116 16.40 14.40 -96.42
CA ALA A 116 15.02 14.30 -95.92
C ALA A 116 14.78 13.00 -95.15
N ASN A 117 15.31 11.87 -95.64
CA ASN A 117 15.20 10.57 -95.00
C ASN A 117 15.99 10.50 -93.69
N GLU A 118 17.18 11.10 -93.64
CA GLU A 118 17.98 11.17 -92.41
C GLU A 118 17.31 12.06 -91.36
N LYS A 119 16.75 13.21 -91.75
CA LYS A 119 15.92 14.04 -90.86
C LYS A 119 14.71 13.26 -90.34
N LEU A 120 14.03 12.51 -91.19
CA LEU A 120 12.91 11.66 -90.79
C LEU A 120 13.35 10.54 -89.82
N ARG A 121 14.53 9.95 -90.04
CA ARG A 121 15.10 8.93 -89.15
C ARG A 121 15.40 9.50 -87.77
N VAL A 122 16.07 10.65 -87.71
CA VAL A 122 16.37 11.36 -86.45
C VAL A 122 15.07 11.74 -85.73
N SER A 123 14.11 12.34 -86.43
CA SER A 123 12.80 12.70 -85.87
C SER A 123 12.04 11.47 -85.33
N LYS A 124 12.10 10.32 -86.01
CA LYS A 124 11.50 9.07 -85.50
C LYS A 124 12.17 8.57 -84.21
N VAL A 125 13.48 8.72 -84.08
CA VAL A 125 14.21 8.36 -82.85
C VAL A 125 13.85 9.32 -81.72
N GLU A 126 13.83 10.62 -82.00
CA GLU A 126 13.42 11.66 -81.05
C GLU A 126 11.98 11.44 -80.57
N CYS A 127 11.02 11.17 -81.46
CA CYS A 127 9.66 10.83 -81.08
C CYS A 127 9.57 9.57 -80.20
N LYS A 128 10.42 8.55 -80.43
CA LYS A 128 10.46 7.37 -79.56
C LYS A 128 11.01 7.72 -78.17
N HIS A 129 12.03 8.58 -78.11
CA HIS A 129 12.61 9.04 -76.86
C HIS A 129 11.60 9.87 -76.06
N LEU A 130 10.99 10.89 -76.68
CA LEU A 130 9.95 11.73 -76.07
C LEU A 130 8.75 10.91 -75.59
N LYS A 131 8.32 9.89 -76.35
CA LYS A 131 7.25 8.97 -75.90
C LYS A 131 7.63 8.20 -74.63
N LYS A 132 8.90 7.78 -74.51
CA LYS A 132 9.39 7.10 -73.31
C LYS A 132 9.48 8.06 -72.13
N GLU A 133 9.95 9.28 -72.35
CA GLU A 133 10.00 10.31 -71.32
C GLU A 133 8.61 10.69 -70.82
N LEU A 134 7.64 10.84 -71.73
CA LEU A 134 6.25 11.08 -71.39
C LEU A 134 5.68 9.97 -70.50
N ALA A 135 5.85 8.70 -70.91
CA ALA A 135 5.38 7.56 -70.11
C ALA A 135 6.04 7.48 -68.72
N ASN A 136 7.33 7.83 -68.63
CA ASN A 136 8.03 7.91 -67.34
C ASN A 136 7.50 9.05 -66.46
N ALA A 137 7.25 10.22 -67.05
CA ALA A 137 6.68 11.36 -66.33
C ALA A 137 5.27 11.07 -65.84
N GLU A 138 4.44 10.41 -66.65
CA GLU A 138 3.10 9.94 -66.26
C GLU A 138 3.17 8.97 -65.06
N LEU A 139 4.12 8.04 -65.07
CA LEU A 139 4.32 7.11 -63.95
C LEU A 139 4.76 7.84 -62.67
N GLU A 140 5.68 8.80 -62.77
CA GLU A 140 6.15 9.58 -61.62
C GLU A 140 5.02 10.42 -61.02
N VAL A 141 4.16 11.01 -61.85
CA VAL A 141 2.96 11.74 -61.39
C VAL A 141 2.02 10.81 -60.61
N GLU A 142 1.79 9.59 -61.08
CA GLU A 142 0.93 8.64 -60.36
C GLU A 142 1.55 8.19 -59.02
N ILE A 143 2.87 7.97 -58.98
CA ILE A 143 3.59 7.68 -57.73
C ILE A 143 3.46 8.83 -56.73
N GLN A 144 3.61 10.08 -57.20
CA GLN A 144 3.47 11.26 -56.35
C GLN A 144 2.05 11.43 -55.84
N LYS A 145 1.05 11.15 -56.67
CA LYS A 145 -0.36 11.16 -56.28
C LYS A 145 -0.64 10.11 -55.19
N GLN A 146 -0.14 8.89 -55.34
CA GLN A 146 -0.28 7.86 -54.29
C GLN A 146 0.40 8.30 -52.98
N LYS A 147 1.62 8.83 -53.05
CA LYS A 147 2.31 9.38 -51.87
C LYS A 147 1.54 10.55 -51.23
N GLY A 148 0.84 11.35 -52.03
CA GLY A 148 -0.06 12.40 -51.54
C GLY A 148 -1.21 11.81 -50.73
N MET A 149 -1.92 10.84 -51.31
CA MET A 149 -3.04 10.16 -50.63
C MET A 149 -2.60 9.46 -49.34
N ASP A 150 -1.42 8.82 -49.31
CA ASP A 150 -0.89 8.17 -48.11
C ASP A 150 -0.60 9.19 -46.99
N LYS A 151 -0.11 10.39 -47.35
CA LYS A 151 0.11 11.49 -46.39
C LYS A 151 -1.21 12.05 -45.88
N ASP A 152 -2.20 12.23 -46.75
CA ASP A 152 -3.52 12.74 -46.37
C ASP A 152 -4.21 11.78 -45.40
N GLU A 153 -4.09 10.47 -45.62
CA GLU A 153 -4.60 9.46 -44.70
C GLU A 153 -3.87 9.48 -43.36
N ARG A 154 -2.54 9.68 -43.38
CA ARG A 154 -1.78 9.84 -42.14
C ARG A 154 -2.18 11.09 -41.36
N ILE A 155 -2.45 12.20 -42.04
CA ILE A 155 -2.94 13.44 -41.43
C ILE A 155 -4.30 13.18 -40.78
N ARG A 156 -5.24 12.53 -41.49
CA ARG A 156 -6.56 12.17 -40.95
C ARG A 156 -6.46 11.36 -39.65
N GLN A 157 -5.59 10.34 -39.62
CA GLN A 157 -5.38 9.53 -38.41
C GLN A 157 -4.81 10.36 -37.25
N LEU A 158 -3.89 11.29 -37.53
CA LEU A 158 -3.32 12.16 -36.51
C LEU A 158 -4.34 13.17 -35.97
N GLU A 159 -5.20 13.72 -36.83
CA GLU A 159 -6.30 14.60 -36.44
C GLU A 159 -7.30 13.90 -35.52
N GLU A 160 -7.67 12.65 -35.83
CA GLU A 160 -8.56 11.86 -34.97
C GLU A 160 -7.91 11.57 -33.60
N LEU A 161 -6.61 11.25 -33.59
CA LEU A 161 -5.87 11.08 -32.35
C LEU A 161 -5.81 12.37 -31.52
N LEU A 162 -5.57 13.53 -32.15
CA LEU A 162 -5.59 14.82 -31.46
C LEU A 162 -6.97 15.10 -30.87
N LYS A 163 -8.03 14.93 -31.64
CA LYS A 163 -9.41 15.10 -31.17
C LYS A 163 -9.73 14.17 -30.00
N SER A 164 -9.28 12.93 -30.04
CA SER A 164 -9.44 11.99 -28.92
C SER A 164 -8.72 12.46 -27.64
N LYS A 165 -7.54 13.07 -27.78
CA LYS A 165 -6.77 13.63 -26.66
C LYS A 165 -7.43 14.89 -26.11
N ASP A 166 -7.94 15.76 -26.97
CA ASP A 166 -8.66 16.97 -26.57
C ASP A 166 -9.90 16.62 -25.75
N ASN A 167 -10.68 15.62 -26.18
CA ASN A 167 -11.82 15.10 -25.40
C ASN A 167 -11.42 14.57 -24.01
N ILE A 168 -10.24 13.94 -23.89
CA ILE A 168 -9.72 13.47 -22.59
C ILE A 168 -9.37 14.66 -21.70
N ILE A 169 -8.67 15.66 -22.25
CA ILE A 169 -8.29 16.88 -21.54
C ILE A 169 -9.54 17.63 -21.05
N GLU A 170 -10.57 17.77 -21.90
CA GLU A 170 -11.84 18.38 -21.50
C GLU A 170 -12.50 17.64 -20.34
N ARG A 171 -12.55 16.31 -20.39
CA ARG A 171 -13.11 15.50 -19.30
C ARG A 171 -12.31 15.68 -18.00
N GLN A 172 -10.98 15.70 -18.08
CA GLN A 172 -10.11 15.94 -16.93
C GLN A 172 -10.32 17.35 -16.37
N ASN A 173 -10.49 18.36 -17.22
CA ASN A 173 -10.76 19.73 -16.78
C ASN A 173 -12.09 19.84 -16.05
N MET A 174 -13.14 19.14 -16.52
CA MET A 174 -14.42 19.08 -15.82
C MET A 174 -14.31 18.39 -14.46
N ASP A 175 -13.57 17.27 -14.37
CA ASP A 175 -13.31 16.58 -13.10
C ASP A 175 -12.51 17.46 -12.12
N LEU A 176 -11.52 18.21 -12.61
CA LEU A 176 -10.78 19.18 -11.82
C LEU A 176 -11.68 20.31 -11.28
N LEU A 177 -12.60 20.82 -12.09
CA LEU A 177 -13.58 21.83 -11.64
C LEU A 177 -14.49 21.29 -10.52
N VAL A 178 -14.99 20.06 -10.67
CA VAL A 178 -15.79 19.41 -9.62
C VAL A 178 -14.97 19.23 -8.34
N LYS A 179 -13.73 18.77 -8.45
CA LYS A 179 -12.82 18.65 -7.30
C LYS A 179 -12.58 20.00 -6.64
N GLN A 180 -12.42 21.06 -7.42
CA GLN A 180 -12.22 22.41 -6.88
C GLN A 180 -13.45 22.92 -6.11
N ASP A 181 -14.66 22.65 -6.60
CA ASP A 181 -15.90 22.95 -5.86
C ASP A 181 -16.00 22.15 -4.54
N THR A 182 -15.66 20.86 -4.56
CA THR A 182 -15.64 20.05 -3.33
C THR A 182 -14.62 20.55 -2.30
N ILE A 183 -13.45 20.99 -2.75
CA ILE A 183 -12.42 21.57 -1.88
C ILE A 183 -12.96 22.85 -1.23
N LEU A 184 -13.58 23.75 -2.00
CA LEU A 184 -14.15 24.98 -1.47
C LEU A 184 -15.23 24.71 -0.41
N ASN A 185 -16.10 23.73 -0.65
CA ASN A 185 -17.13 23.32 0.31
C ASN A 185 -16.52 22.78 1.60
N LEU A 186 -15.48 21.96 1.51
CA LEU A 186 -14.76 21.43 2.67
C LEU A 186 -14.02 22.54 3.43
N GLU A 187 -13.42 23.52 2.73
CA GLU A 187 -12.78 24.68 3.35
C GLU A 187 -13.79 25.50 4.15
N MET A 188 -14.98 25.75 3.59
CA MET A 188 -16.06 26.41 4.31
C MET A 188 -16.52 25.63 5.56
N GLU A 189 -16.63 24.30 5.45
CA GLU A 189 -17.01 23.44 6.58
C GLU A 189 -15.95 23.44 7.69
N VAL A 190 -14.67 23.39 7.32
CA VAL A 190 -13.55 23.49 8.27
C VAL A 190 -13.59 24.83 9.00
N GLU A 191 -13.80 25.94 8.28
CA GLU A 191 -13.88 27.28 8.88
C GLU A 191 -15.07 27.40 9.83
N PHE A 192 -16.23 26.86 9.45
CA PHE A 192 -17.41 26.81 10.32
C PHE A 192 -17.14 26.01 11.61
N ASN A 193 -16.55 24.82 11.46
CA ASN A 193 -16.20 23.97 12.61
C ASN A 193 -15.15 24.63 13.51
N TYR A 194 -14.16 25.32 12.94
CA TYR A 194 -13.17 26.08 13.69
C TYR A 194 -13.83 27.15 14.57
N ASN A 195 -14.78 27.91 14.02
CA ASN A 195 -15.53 28.92 14.76
C ASN A 195 -16.36 28.31 15.90
N ILE A 196 -17.00 27.16 15.68
CA ILE A 196 -17.71 26.42 16.75
C ILE A 196 -16.75 26.00 17.86
N ILE A 197 -15.59 25.43 17.50
CA ILE A 197 -14.58 24.98 18.46
C ILE A 197 -14.07 26.16 19.29
N GLN A 198 -13.79 27.30 18.65
CA GLN A 198 -13.40 28.53 19.34
C GLN A 198 -14.48 29.01 20.33
N GLY A 199 -15.75 29.00 19.92
CA GLY A 199 -16.87 29.31 20.81
C GLY A 199 -16.94 28.37 22.02
N LYS A 200 -16.82 27.07 21.80
CA LYS A 200 -16.78 26.05 22.87
C LYS A 200 -15.58 26.24 23.79
N SER A 201 -14.42 26.58 23.26
CA SER A 201 -13.20 26.84 24.03
C SER A 201 -13.39 27.99 25.02
N LYS A 202 -14.00 29.10 24.59
CA LYS A 202 -14.30 30.24 25.48
C LYS A 202 -15.27 29.84 26.60
N THR A 203 -16.27 29.02 26.29
CA THR A 203 -17.22 28.51 27.28
C THR A 203 -16.53 27.61 28.30
N ILE A 204 -15.64 26.72 27.85
CA ILE A 204 -14.84 25.86 28.73
C ILE A 204 -13.98 26.72 29.66
N GLU A 205 -13.27 27.73 29.14
CA GLU A 205 -12.45 28.64 29.95
C GLU A 205 -13.28 29.36 31.03
N HIS A 206 -14.51 29.79 30.69
CA HIS A 206 -15.41 30.40 31.65
C HIS A 206 -15.87 29.41 32.74
N LEU A 207 -16.19 28.17 32.34
CA LEU A 207 -16.57 27.11 33.28
C LEU A 207 -15.41 26.73 34.21
N GLU A 208 -14.19 26.64 33.70
CA GLU A 208 -12.99 26.39 34.49
C GLU A 208 -12.77 27.48 35.54
N LYS A 209 -12.90 28.76 35.16
CA LYS A 209 -12.84 29.89 36.11
C LYS A 209 -13.92 29.77 37.19
N PHE A 210 -15.14 29.41 36.79
CA PHE A 210 -16.26 29.24 37.72
C PHE A 210 -16.04 28.06 38.69
N LEU A 211 -15.57 26.92 38.19
CA LEU A 211 -15.21 25.76 39.00
C LEU A 211 -14.08 26.08 39.97
N LYS A 212 -13.04 26.79 39.51
CA LYS A 212 -11.93 27.25 40.37
C LYS A 212 -12.46 28.13 41.51
N LYS A 213 -13.38 29.05 41.22
CA LYS A 213 -14.05 29.88 42.24
C LYS A 213 -14.85 29.03 43.25
N LYS A 214 -15.59 28.03 42.78
CA LYS A 214 -16.30 27.09 43.67
C LYS A 214 -15.33 26.27 44.53
N GLY A 215 -14.20 25.83 43.99
CA GLY A 215 -13.15 25.13 44.73
C GLY A 215 -12.61 25.95 45.90
N TYR A 216 -12.32 27.25 45.70
CA TYR A 216 -11.93 28.14 46.79
C TYR A 216 -12.98 28.21 47.90
N ARG A 217 -14.28 28.30 47.54
CA ARG A 217 -15.38 28.32 48.52
C ARG A 217 -15.51 27.02 49.29
N ILE A 218 -15.34 25.88 48.63
CA ILE A 218 -15.34 24.57 49.28
C ILE A 218 -14.21 24.51 50.31
N ASN A 219 -12.98 24.86 49.92
CA ASN A 219 -11.83 24.87 50.83
C ASN A 219 -12.04 25.82 52.03
N GLU A 220 -12.66 26.97 51.81
CA GLU A 220 -12.98 27.93 52.89
C GLU A 220 -14.02 27.37 53.87
N LEU A 221 -15.07 26.73 53.36
CA LEU A 221 -16.07 26.05 54.19
C LEU A 221 -15.49 24.84 54.93
N GLU A 222 -14.61 24.09 54.30
CA GLU A 222 -13.90 22.97 54.93
C GLU A 222 -12.91 23.42 55.99
N ALA A 223 -12.24 24.56 55.80
CA ALA A 223 -11.40 25.19 56.82
C ALA A 223 -12.23 25.65 58.04
N GLN A 224 -13.44 26.14 57.81
CA GLN A 224 -14.39 26.48 58.88
C GLN A 224 -14.89 25.21 59.61
N GLN A 225 -15.20 24.15 58.87
CA GLN A 225 -15.66 22.87 59.44
C GLN A 225 -14.56 22.10 60.19
N SER A 226 -13.30 22.21 59.75
CA SER A 226 -12.13 21.68 60.46
C SER A 226 -11.72 22.53 61.68
N SER A 227 -12.18 23.77 61.79
CA SER A 227 -12.03 24.57 63.02
C SER A 227 -13.01 24.16 64.12
N GLU A 228 -14.19 23.61 63.77
CA GLU A 228 -15.16 23.03 64.71
C GLU A 228 -14.81 21.59 65.13
N LEU A 229 -14.06 20.85 64.32
CA LEU A 229 -13.54 19.51 64.62
C LEU A 229 -12.10 19.58 65.15
N ARG A 230 -11.88 20.23 66.29
CA ARG A 230 -10.58 20.18 67.00
C ARG A 230 -10.66 19.43 68.34
N THR A 231 -11.26 18.25 68.33
CA THR A 231 -11.02 17.19 69.33
C THR A 231 -11.14 15.82 68.68
N MET A 232 -10.15 15.43 67.88
CA MET A 232 -9.71 14.03 67.75
C MET A 232 -8.26 14.09 67.25
N GLU A 233 -7.33 13.58 68.06
CA GLU A 233 -5.94 13.37 67.66
C GLU A 233 -5.88 12.45 66.43
N PRO A 234 -4.86 12.59 65.55
CA PRO A 234 -4.63 11.62 64.48
C PRO A 234 -4.31 10.27 65.10
N THR A 235 -5.28 9.36 65.09
CA THR A 235 -5.01 7.94 65.32
C THR A 235 -4.02 7.49 64.24
N ARG A 236 -3.00 6.74 64.68
CA ARG A 236 -1.99 6.08 63.85
C ARG A 236 -2.59 5.63 62.51
N SER A 237 -1.90 5.93 61.41
CA SER A 237 -2.28 5.52 60.06
C SER A 237 -2.74 4.07 60.03
N ASP A 238 -4.04 3.87 59.80
CA ASP A 238 -4.61 2.54 59.58
C ASP A 238 -3.90 1.88 58.39
N GLU A 239 -3.62 0.57 58.47
CA GLU A 239 -2.94 -0.22 57.42
C GLU A 239 -3.58 -0.02 56.03
N GLU A 240 -4.89 0.21 55.97
CA GLU A 240 -5.65 0.52 54.76
C GLU A 240 -5.18 1.83 54.10
N THR A 241 -4.82 2.86 54.87
CA THR A 241 -4.30 4.12 54.32
C THR A 241 -2.90 3.99 53.75
N GLU A 242 -2.10 3.03 54.23
CA GLU A 242 -0.80 2.69 53.63
C GLU A 242 -0.96 1.94 52.31
N GLY A 243 -1.92 1.00 52.23
CA GLY A 243 -2.24 0.29 50.99
C GLY A 243 -2.69 1.21 49.86
N VAL A 244 -3.54 2.19 50.14
CA VAL A 244 -3.98 3.19 49.14
C VAL A 244 -2.82 4.07 48.67
N ARG A 245 -1.89 4.43 49.58
CA ARG A 245 -0.67 5.19 49.21
C ARG A 245 0.22 4.38 48.28
N ASP A 246 0.45 3.09 48.56
CA ASP A 246 1.27 2.22 47.71
C ASP A 246 0.67 2.05 46.30
N VAL A 247 -0.65 1.83 46.20
CA VAL A 247 -1.37 1.77 44.91
C VAL A 247 -1.24 3.09 44.14
N LEU A 248 -1.37 4.23 44.82
CA LEU A 248 -1.19 5.55 44.22
C LEU A 248 0.24 5.73 43.66
N PHE A 249 1.27 5.34 44.42
CA PHE A 249 2.65 5.41 43.95
C PHE A 249 2.88 4.56 42.69
N LYS A 250 2.39 3.31 42.68
CA LYS A 250 2.45 2.42 41.52
C LYS A 250 1.77 3.02 40.29
N LEU A 251 0.56 3.57 40.45
CA LEU A 251 -0.16 4.21 39.34
C LEU A 251 0.55 5.46 38.80
N LEU A 252 1.17 6.26 39.67
CA LEU A 252 1.96 7.42 39.24
C LEU A 252 3.24 7.01 38.50
N GLU A 253 3.87 5.92 38.90
CA GLU A 253 5.01 5.35 38.20
C GLU A 253 4.60 4.82 36.81
N ILE A 254 3.49 4.10 36.72
CA ILE A 254 2.91 3.67 35.43
C ILE A 254 2.61 4.89 34.56
N GLN A 255 1.96 5.93 35.10
CA GLN A 255 1.64 7.15 34.37
C GLN A 255 2.90 7.87 33.85
N ARG A 256 3.97 7.93 34.66
CA ARG A 256 5.27 8.48 34.24
C ARG A 256 5.87 7.67 33.09
N THR A 257 5.79 6.35 33.18
CA THR A 257 6.28 5.43 32.15
C THR A 257 5.48 5.57 30.85
N LEU A 258 4.15 5.72 30.92
CA LEU A 258 3.29 5.92 29.75
C LEU A 258 3.58 7.27 29.05
N LYS A 259 3.76 8.35 29.82
CA LYS A 259 4.05 9.69 29.30
C LYS A 259 5.42 9.75 28.63
N SER A 260 6.46 9.24 29.28
CA SER A 260 7.83 9.21 28.74
C SER A 260 8.01 8.18 27.63
N GLY A 261 7.35 7.03 27.77
CA GLY A 261 7.43 5.92 26.82
C GLY A 261 6.66 6.16 25.53
N ASN A 262 5.59 6.97 25.56
CA ASN A 262 4.70 7.26 24.43
C ASN A 262 4.38 6.01 23.58
N PRO A 263 3.68 5.01 24.14
CA PRO A 263 3.51 3.70 23.52
C PRO A 263 2.77 3.78 22.18
N VAL A 264 1.77 4.67 22.09
CA VAL A 264 0.98 4.88 20.88
C VAL A 264 1.84 5.49 19.76
N GLY A 265 2.67 6.49 20.09
CA GLY A 265 3.60 7.09 19.13
C GLY A 265 4.64 6.11 18.62
N LYS A 266 5.31 5.40 19.54
CA LYS A 266 6.34 4.40 19.19
C LYS A 266 5.79 3.25 18.34
N CYS A 267 4.60 2.77 18.65
CA CYS A 267 3.95 1.71 17.86
C CYS A 267 3.66 2.19 16.43
N ARG A 268 3.12 3.41 16.26
CA ARG A 268 2.89 4.00 14.93
C ARG A 268 4.17 4.16 14.13
N GLU A 269 5.23 4.68 14.76
CA GLU A 269 6.53 4.86 14.11
C GLU A 269 7.12 3.52 13.65
N LEU A 270 7.05 2.50 14.50
CA LEU A 270 7.53 1.15 14.20
C LEU A 270 6.75 0.53 13.02
N ALA A 271 5.42 0.64 13.04
CA ALA A 271 4.56 0.17 11.97
C ALA A 271 4.85 0.90 10.65
N GLN A 272 5.01 2.23 10.69
CA GLN A 272 5.33 3.03 9.51
C GLN A 272 6.68 2.63 8.92
N ARG A 273 7.70 2.40 9.76
CA ARG A 273 9.01 1.90 9.33
C ARG A 273 8.92 0.54 8.62
N ILE A 274 8.10 -0.38 9.15
CA ILE A 274 7.85 -1.68 8.53
C ILE A 274 7.15 -1.50 7.17
N CYS A 275 6.08 -0.69 7.10
CA CYS A 275 5.35 -0.46 5.86
C CYS A 275 6.22 0.19 4.78
N MET A 276 7.09 1.13 5.13
CA MET A 276 7.98 1.79 4.16
C MET A 276 9.03 0.85 3.54
N LYS A 277 9.36 -0.26 4.22
CA LYS A 277 10.33 -1.26 3.74
C LYS A 277 9.69 -2.56 3.24
N ALA A 278 8.41 -2.76 3.51
CA ALA A 278 7.71 -3.94 3.04
C ALA A 278 7.54 -3.86 1.51
N HIS A 279 7.74 -4.99 0.83
CA HIS A 279 7.47 -5.15 -0.60
C HIS A 279 6.20 -5.98 -0.84
N ASN A 280 5.47 -6.32 0.22
CA ASN A 280 4.28 -7.16 0.18
C ASN A 280 3.12 -6.45 0.88
N LYS A 281 2.05 -6.21 0.12
CA LYS A 281 0.82 -5.57 0.60
C LYS A 281 0.17 -6.30 1.77
N GLU A 282 0.25 -7.63 1.83
CA GLU A 282 -0.28 -8.41 2.97
C GLU A 282 0.47 -8.10 4.27
N ILE A 283 1.79 -7.87 4.18
CA ILE A 283 2.62 -7.50 5.33
C ILE A 283 2.26 -6.08 5.78
N GLU A 284 2.05 -5.15 4.84
CA GLU A 284 1.63 -3.78 5.15
C GLU A 284 0.27 -3.75 5.85
N ASP A 285 -0.72 -4.45 5.30
CA ASP A 285 -2.06 -4.51 5.88
C ASP A 285 -2.06 -5.18 7.25
N ALA A 286 -1.34 -6.30 7.42
CA ALA A 286 -1.17 -6.96 8.71
C ALA A 286 -0.49 -6.03 9.75
N THR A 287 0.54 -5.30 9.34
CA THR A 287 1.28 -4.33 10.17
C THR A 287 0.37 -3.20 10.61
N ARG A 288 -0.42 -2.64 9.69
CA ARG A 288 -1.38 -1.57 9.97
C ARG A 288 -2.47 -2.05 10.93
N CYS A 289 -3.05 -3.23 10.69
CA CYS A 289 -4.05 -3.82 11.57
C CYS A 289 -3.51 -4.07 12.98
N GLU A 290 -2.30 -4.61 13.13
CA GLU A 290 -1.67 -4.82 14.43
C GLU A 290 -1.45 -3.49 15.17
N ALA A 291 -0.92 -2.48 14.47
CA ALA A 291 -0.66 -1.18 15.05
C ALA A 291 -1.94 -0.50 15.57
N ILE A 292 -3.04 -0.59 14.81
CA ILE A 292 -4.35 -0.08 15.23
C ILE A 292 -4.81 -0.79 16.51
N LYS A 293 -4.80 -2.12 16.51
CA LYS A 293 -5.20 -2.93 17.68
C LYS A 293 -4.38 -2.61 18.92
N PHE A 294 -3.06 -2.52 18.79
CA PHE A 294 -2.17 -2.14 19.89
C PHE A 294 -2.49 -0.73 20.40
N CYS A 295 -2.65 0.24 19.49
CA CYS A 295 -2.93 1.62 19.85
C CYS A 295 -4.27 1.79 20.58
N GLU A 296 -5.31 1.07 20.15
CA GLU A 296 -6.62 1.07 20.81
C GLU A 296 -6.51 0.50 22.23
N LYS A 297 -5.89 -0.68 22.38
CA LYS A 297 -5.67 -1.29 23.70
C LYS A 297 -4.81 -0.38 24.61
N ALA A 298 -3.80 0.27 24.07
CA ALA A 298 -2.93 1.18 24.82
C ALA A 298 -3.69 2.41 25.29
N LYS A 299 -4.59 2.97 24.46
CA LYS A 299 -5.47 4.07 24.85
C LYS A 299 -6.41 3.67 25.98
N VAL A 300 -7.03 2.49 25.89
CA VAL A 300 -7.89 1.95 26.95
C VAL A 300 -7.11 1.80 28.26
N TYR A 301 -5.90 1.25 28.21
CA TYR A 301 -5.02 1.15 29.38
C TYR A 301 -4.68 2.52 29.98
N ILE A 302 -4.25 3.48 29.15
CA ILE A 302 -3.93 4.85 29.60
C ILE A 302 -5.16 5.50 30.25
N GLN A 303 -6.35 5.31 29.67
CA GLN A 303 -7.59 5.83 30.21
C GLN A 303 -7.91 5.19 31.56
N ALA A 304 -7.78 3.86 31.69
CA ALA A 304 -8.00 3.15 32.96
C ALA A 304 -7.08 3.67 34.08
N VAL A 305 -5.78 3.85 33.80
CA VAL A 305 -4.81 4.40 34.76
C VAL A 305 -5.19 5.82 35.19
N ASN A 306 -5.56 6.69 34.23
CA ASN A 306 -5.95 8.05 34.55
C ASN A 306 -7.26 8.09 35.36
N THR A 307 -8.26 7.28 35.00
CA THR A 307 -9.52 7.20 35.76
C THR A 307 -9.29 6.72 37.19
N GLN A 308 -8.43 5.71 37.40
CA GLN A 308 -8.07 5.26 38.76
C GLN A 308 -7.33 6.32 39.56
N LEU A 309 -6.40 7.06 38.93
CA LEU A 309 -5.72 8.19 39.58
C LEU A 309 -6.69 9.29 40.01
N GLU A 310 -7.69 9.62 39.17
CA GLU A 310 -8.71 10.60 39.52
C GLU A 310 -9.63 10.11 40.65
N MET A 311 -9.99 8.82 40.67
CA MET A 311 -10.76 8.25 41.78
C MET A 311 -10.02 8.34 43.12
N ILE A 312 -8.73 8.01 43.15
CA ILE A 312 -7.92 8.05 44.38
C ILE A 312 -7.67 9.50 44.84
N ARG A 313 -7.50 10.44 43.90
CA ARG A 313 -7.27 11.86 44.21
C ARG A 313 -8.54 12.61 44.61
N GLY A 314 -9.70 12.19 44.10
CA GLY A 314 -11.00 12.84 44.32
C GLY A 314 -11.76 12.40 45.58
N SER A 315 -11.47 11.21 46.11
CA SER A 315 -12.22 10.60 47.21
C SER A 315 -11.38 10.53 48.50
N ARG A 316 -11.94 11.01 49.63
CA ARG A 316 -11.25 11.03 50.95
C ARG A 316 -11.12 9.67 51.62
N VAL A 317 -11.85 8.65 51.16
CA VAL A 317 -11.86 7.29 51.69
C VAL A 317 -12.19 6.33 50.53
N VAL A 318 -11.17 5.89 49.78
CA VAL A 318 -11.33 4.76 48.83
C VAL A 318 -10.71 3.56 49.50
N LYS A 319 -11.49 2.50 49.69
CA LYS A 319 -10.94 1.23 50.18
C LYS A 319 -10.15 0.54 49.07
N PRO A 320 -9.04 -0.15 49.36
CA PRO A 320 -8.27 -0.88 48.35
C PRO A 320 -9.13 -1.85 47.52
N GLU A 321 -10.17 -2.44 48.11
CA GLU A 321 -11.05 -3.40 47.42
C GLU A 321 -12.00 -2.76 46.40
N GLU A 322 -12.19 -1.43 46.42
CA GLU A 322 -13.06 -0.71 45.49
C GLU A 322 -12.30 -0.21 44.24
N ILE A 323 -10.97 -0.33 44.22
CA ILE A 323 -10.15 0.06 43.07
C ILE A 323 -10.21 -1.05 42.02
N PRO A 324 -10.76 -0.79 40.81
CA PRO A 324 -10.79 -1.79 39.75
C PRO A 324 -9.37 -2.25 39.38
N GLU A 325 -9.18 -3.52 39.08
CA GLU A 325 -7.89 -4.00 38.57
C GLU A 325 -7.60 -3.37 37.20
N LEU A 326 -6.32 -3.03 36.96
CA LEU A 326 -5.91 -2.51 35.66
C LEU A 326 -5.98 -3.61 34.59
N PRO A 327 -6.43 -3.30 33.36
CA PRO A 327 -6.28 -4.22 32.25
C PRO A 327 -4.80 -4.50 31.97
N GLU A 328 -4.48 -5.62 31.34
CA GLU A 328 -3.11 -5.92 30.94
C GLU A 328 -2.58 -4.90 29.92
N PHE A 329 -1.32 -4.50 30.07
CA PHE A 329 -0.67 -3.64 29.10
C PHE A 329 -0.52 -4.40 27.77
N PRO A 330 -0.90 -3.81 26.63
CA PRO A 330 -0.85 -4.51 25.35
C PRO A 330 0.58 -4.86 24.95
N ALA A 331 0.75 -6.07 24.42
CA ALA A 331 1.95 -6.51 23.72
C ALA A 331 1.72 -6.57 22.20
N LEU A 332 2.78 -6.38 21.42
CA LEU A 332 2.77 -6.61 19.98
C LEU A 332 2.78 -8.12 19.69
N SER A 333 2.08 -8.56 18.65
CA SER A 333 2.02 -9.98 18.30
C SER A 333 3.38 -10.54 17.87
N LYS A 334 3.62 -11.83 18.17
CA LYS A 334 4.84 -12.56 17.74
C LYS A 334 5.06 -12.46 16.23
N ARG A 335 3.98 -12.47 15.44
CA ARG A 335 4.03 -12.30 13.99
C ARG A 335 4.61 -10.94 13.61
N PHE A 336 4.15 -9.86 14.25
CA PHE A 336 4.65 -8.52 14.02
C PHE A 336 6.15 -8.39 14.36
N LEU A 337 6.57 -8.93 15.50
CA LEU A 337 7.97 -8.91 15.93
C LEU A 337 8.87 -9.66 14.95
N LYS A 338 8.46 -10.86 14.51
CA LYS A 338 9.19 -11.65 13.51
C LYS A 338 9.26 -10.94 12.15
N THR A 339 8.20 -10.28 11.72
CA THR A 339 8.19 -9.46 10.50
C THR A 339 9.20 -8.32 10.60
N HIS A 340 9.26 -7.64 11.74
CA HIS A 340 10.27 -6.60 11.98
C HIS A 340 11.70 -7.17 11.89
N GLU A 341 11.99 -8.26 12.59
CA GLU A 341 13.30 -8.92 12.55
C GLU A 341 13.70 -9.32 11.13
N ASN A 342 12.77 -9.88 10.35
CA ASN A 342 13.05 -10.27 8.97
C ASN A 342 13.43 -9.07 8.08
N ILE A 343 12.77 -7.91 8.29
CA ILE A 343 12.99 -6.71 7.47
C ILE A 343 14.25 -5.94 7.91
N PHE A 344 14.48 -5.85 9.21
CA PHE A 344 15.55 -4.99 9.77
C PHE A 344 16.79 -5.77 10.22
N LYS A 345 16.71 -7.11 10.28
CA LYS A 345 17.77 -8.01 10.81
C LYS A 345 18.21 -7.64 12.23
N SER A 346 17.31 -7.06 13.01
CA SER A 346 17.53 -6.61 14.38
C SER A 346 16.26 -6.80 15.20
N GLU A 347 16.42 -7.03 16.50
CA GLU A 347 15.31 -7.17 17.45
C GLU A 347 14.44 -5.88 17.45
N ALA A 348 13.13 -6.06 17.58
CA ALA A 348 12.20 -4.94 17.62
C ALA A 348 12.32 -4.17 18.96
N PRO A 349 12.30 -2.83 18.95
CA PRO A 349 12.30 -2.05 20.18
C PRO A 349 11.10 -2.40 21.07
N LYS A 350 11.37 -2.79 22.33
CA LYS A 350 10.32 -3.06 23.32
C LYS A 350 9.61 -1.76 23.72
N ILE A 351 8.28 -1.73 23.58
CA ILE A 351 7.46 -0.57 23.94
C ILE A 351 7.10 -0.66 25.42
N CYS A 352 7.56 0.30 26.22
CA CYS A 352 7.32 0.36 27.67
C CYS A 352 7.63 -0.97 28.38
N PRO A 353 8.89 -1.45 28.36
CA PRO A 353 9.24 -2.78 28.87
C PRO A 353 8.88 -2.99 30.35
N SER A 354 8.91 -1.94 31.16
CA SER A 354 8.51 -2.00 32.59
C SER A 354 7.01 -2.21 32.82
N LEU A 355 6.17 -2.09 31.78
CA LEU A 355 4.73 -2.32 31.85
C LEU A 355 4.31 -3.68 31.28
N LEU A 356 5.21 -4.35 30.55
CA LEU A 356 4.96 -5.70 30.07
C LEU A 356 5.10 -6.63 31.27
N LYS A 357 4.00 -7.31 31.63
CA LYS A 357 4.09 -8.45 32.53
C LYS A 357 4.91 -9.53 31.81
N THR A 358 6.09 -9.85 32.34
CA THR A 358 6.67 -11.18 32.12
C THR A 358 5.63 -12.20 32.59
N PRO A 359 5.38 -13.29 31.86
CA PRO A 359 4.36 -14.27 32.23
C PRO A 359 4.53 -14.62 33.71
N GLU A 360 3.48 -14.37 34.48
CA GLU A 360 3.49 -14.50 35.94
C GLU A 360 3.86 -15.93 36.32
N VAL A 361 5.09 -16.10 36.78
CA VAL A 361 5.43 -17.17 37.72
C VAL A 361 4.60 -16.90 38.97
N LYS A 362 3.85 -17.92 39.42
CA LYS A 362 2.99 -17.87 40.61
C LYS A 362 3.74 -17.26 41.82
N PRO A 363 3.05 -16.56 42.73
CA PRO A 363 3.69 -15.94 43.90
C PRO A 363 4.43 -17.01 44.73
N GLY A 364 5.77 -16.95 44.75
CA GLY A 364 6.60 -17.82 45.57
C GLY A 364 7.74 -18.57 44.88
N GLU A 365 8.02 -18.37 43.58
CA GLU A 365 9.16 -18.99 42.91
C GLU A 365 10.11 -17.93 42.32
N LEU A 366 11.41 -18.10 42.57
CA LEU A 366 12.47 -17.21 42.06
C LEU A 366 12.53 -17.34 40.53
N ALA A 367 12.50 -16.19 39.85
CA ALA A 367 12.56 -16.05 38.40
C ALA A 367 13.97 -16.29 37.87
N ASP A 368 14.49 -17.49 38.02
CA ASP A 368 15.73 -17.88 37.34
C ASP A 368 15.34 -18.47 35.98
N THR A 369 15.32 -17.60 34.96
CA THR A 369 15.06 -17.96 33.55
C THR A 369 16.22 -18.70 32.92
N ASP A 370 17.40 -18.70 33.54
CA ASP A 370 18.63 -19.19 32.93
C ASP A 370 19.08 -20.48 33.61
N CYS A 371 19.41 -21.50 32.83
CA CYS A 371 19.98 -22.74 33.34
C CYS A 371 21.45 -22.50 33.73
N LEU A 372 21.83 -22.60 35.01
CA LEU A 372 23.23 -22.35 35.44
C LEU A 372 24.25 -23.39 34.97
N ILE A 373 23.81 -24.46 34.29
CA ILE A 373 24.69 -25.50 33.75
C ILE A 373 25.14 -25.12 32.33
N CYS A 374 24.19 -24.75 31.46
CA CYS A 374 24.49 -24.35 30.08
C CYS A 374 24.51 -22.82 29.85
N ILE A 375 24.01 -22.03 30.82
CA ILE A 375 23.90 -20.57 30.78
C ILE A 375 22.93 -20.10 29.67
N GLU A 376 22.01 -20.96 29.23
CA GLU A 376 20.97 -20.64 28.24
C GLU A 376 19.61 -20.41 28.91
N GLU A 377 18.81 -19.55 28.29
CA GLU A 377 17.44 -19.20 28.72
C GLU A 377 16.49 -20.37 28.49
N MET A 378 15.74 -20.75 29.52
CA MET A 378 14.71 -21.80 29.48
C MET A 378 13.40 -21.20 28.98
N GLU A 379 13.02 -21.49 27.73
CA GLU A 379 11.84 -20.92 27.06
C GLU A 379 10.49 -21.43 27.63
N SER A 380 10.50 -22.56 28.36
CA SER A 380 9.29 -23.19 28.93
C SER A 380 9.57 -23.99 30.21
N GLU A 381 8.52 -24.22 31.01
CA GLU A 381 8.55 -25.09 32.20
C GLU A 381 8.62 -26.59 31.84
N GLU A 382 8.08 -26.98 30.68
CA GLU A 382 8.19 -28.34 30.15
C GLU A 382 9.64 -28.67 29.80
N GLY A 383 10.16 -29.78 30.35
CA GLY A 383 11.56 -30.18 30.16
C GLY A 383 12.56 -29.54 31.14
N THR A 384 12.08 -28.97 32.25
CA THR A 384 12.93 -28.42 33.32
C THR A 384 12.77 -29.18 34.64
N ILE A 385 13.88 -29.40 35.36
CA ILE A 385 13.88 -29.94 36.73
C ILE A 385 14.09 -28.79 37.70
N LYS A 386 13.24 -28.73 38.73
CA LYS A 386 13.28 -27.70 39.76
C LYS A 386 13.85 -28.24 41.06
N CYS A 387 14.80 -27.51 41.65
CA CYS A 387 15.28 -27.80 42.99
C CYS A 387 14.25 -27.38 44.04
N GLU A 388 13.80 -28.29 44.89
CA GLU A 388 12.84 -27.97 45.97
C GLU A 388 13.42 -27.02 47.02
N CYS A 389 14.73 -27.07 47.28
CA CYS A 389 15.37 -26.24 48.31
C CYS A 389 15.55 -24.78 47.87
N CYS A 390 16.18 -24.53 46.71
CA CYS A 390 16.49 -23.17 46.25
C CYS A 390 15.58 -22.68 45.13
N LYS A 391 14.58 -23.49 44.73
CA LYS A 391 13.58 -23.17 43.69
C LYS A 391 14.15 -22.87 42.30
N ARG A 392 15.44 -23.15 42.07
CA ARG A 392 16.10 -22.98 40.76
C ARG A 392 15.72 -24.07 39.79
N ARG A 393 15.65 -23.73 38.51
CA ARG A 393 15.36 -24.65 37.40
C ARG A 393 16.58 -24.89 36.53
N TYR A 394 16.59 -26.04 35.88
CA TYR A 394 17.63 -26.45 34.95
C TYR A 394 16.98 -27.31 33.86
N HIS A 395 17.55 -27.34 32.65
CA HIS A 395 17.12 -28.31 31.64
C HIS A 395 17.28 -29.75 32.15
N THR A 396 16.29 -30.62 31.88
CA THR A 396 16.35 -32.03 32.25
C THR A 396 17.64 -32.70 31.75
N GLU A 397 18.04 -32.40 30.51
CA GLU A 397 19.27 -32.93 29.90
C GLU A 397 20.53 -32.48 30.65
N CYS A 398 20.60 -31.20 31.02
CA CYS A 398 21.73 -30.64 31.77
C CYS A 398 21.86 -31.26 33.16
N VAL A 399 20.73 -31.51 33.83
CA VAL A 399 20.70 -32.13 35.16
C VAL A 399 21.07 -33.62 35.09
N GLN A 400 20.58 -34.34 34.09
CA GLN A 400 20.93 -35.75 33.87
C GLN A 400 22.44 -35.92 33.66
N GLU A 401 23.07 -34.99 32.94
CA GLU A 401 24.52 -34.99 32.79
C GLU A 401 25.25 -34.64 34.08
N TRP A 402 24.74 -33.67 34.84
CA TRP A 402 25.27 -33.30 36.15
C TRP A 402 25.20 -34.44 37.18
N PHE A 403 24.13 -35.24 37.16
CA PHE A 403 23.95 -36.40 38.04
C PHE A 403 24.95 -37.52 37.84
N LYS A 404 25.63 -37.59 36.68
CA LYS A 404 26.78 -38.48 36.49
C LYS A 404 27.95 -38.11 37.40
N THR A 405 28.03 -36.86 37.83
CA THR A 405 29.11 -36.33 38.68
C THR A 405 28.66 -36.17 40.13
N LYS A 406 27.57 -35.44 40.38
CA LYS A 406 27.01 -35.21 41.73
C LYS A 406 25.48 -35.11 41.69
N ARG A 407 24.78 -35.84 42.57
CA ARG A 407 23.31 -35.77 42.74
C ARG A 407 22.85 -34.61 43.63
N THR A 408 23.42 -33.43 43.41
CA THR A 408 23.17 -32.23 44.23
C THR A 408 22.95 -31.01 43.34
N CYS A 409 22.08 -30.10 43.75
CA CYS A 409 21.82 -28.84 43.05
C CYS A 409 23.11 -28.00 42.90
N PRO A 410 23.49 -27.57 41.68
CA PRO A 410 24.66 -26.71 41.46
C PRO A 410 24.67 -25.42 42.29
N ALA A 411 23.49 -24.88 42.60
CA ALA A 411 23.35 -23.60 43.30
C ALA A 411 23.38 -23.69 44.83
N CYS A 412 22.84 -24.76 45.42
CA CYS A 412 22.67 -24.85 46.87
C CYS A 412 23.25 -26.13 47.49
N SER A 413 23.79 -27.03 46.68
CA SER A 413 24.33 -28.33 47.09
C SER A 413 23.34 -29.27 47.79
N SER A 414 22.05 -28.92 47.88
CA SER A 414 21.00 -29.83 48.36
C SER A 414 20.73 -30.96 47.37
N VAL A 415 20.18 -32.07 47.85
CA VAL A 415 19.79 -33.21 46.99
C VAL A 415 18.78 -32.72 45.94
N LEU A 416 19.05 -33.07 44.68
CA LEU A 416 18.18 -32.77 43.54
C LEU A 416 17.68 -34.11 43.00
N LEU A 417 16.36 -34.26 42.89
CA LEU A 417 15.71 -35.49 42.45
C LEU A 417 15.26 -35.36 40.99
N ASP A 418 15.32 -36.46 40.26
CA ASP A 418 14.72 -36.59 38.93
C ASP A 418 13.30 -37.17 39.08
N ASP A 419 12.29 -36.37 38.74
CA ASP A 419 10.89 -36.80 38.76
C ASP A 419 10.60 -37.93 37.76
N SER A 420 11.47 -38.13 36.75
CA SER A 420 11.37 -39.24 35.79
C SER A 420 11.91 -40.58 36.31
N GLU A 421 12.88 -40.55 37.24
CA GLU A 421 13.50 -41.76 37.83
C GLU A 421 12.76 -42.18 39.13
N PHE A 422 12.07 -41.24 39.80
CA PHE A 422 11.29 -41.47 41.02
C PHE A 422 9.96 -40.69 40.99
N PRO A 423 8.91 -41.20 40.33
CA PRO A 423 7.61 -40.55 40.34
C PRO A 423 7.07 -40.48 41.77
N THR A 424 6.49 -39.34 42.14
CA THR A 424 5.92 -39.09 43.48
C THR A 424 4.87 -40.15 43.83
N LEU A 425 5.25 -41.12 44.67
CA LEU A 425 4.32 -42.13 45.19
C LEU A 425 3.44 -41.50 46.29
N GLY A 426 2.32 -40.92 45.86
CA GLY A 426 1.21 -40.59 46.74
C GLY A 426 0.79 -39.12 46.70
N ARG A 427 -0.21 -38.81 45.88
CA ARG A 427 -1.23 -37.82 46.27
C ARG A 427 -2.36 -38.58 46.94
N ARG A 428 -2.53 -38.37 48.24
CA ARG A 428 -3.74 -38.76 48.98
C ARG A 428 -4.61 -37.54 49.18
#